data_AF-A0A1Y4VFR1-F1
#
_entry.id   AF-A0A1Y4VFR1-F1
#
_cell.length_a   1.000
_cell.length_b   1.000
_cell.length_c   1.000
_cell.angle_alpha   90.00
_cell.angle_beta   90.00
_cell.angle_gamma   90.00
#
_symmetry.space_group_name_H-M   'P 1'
#
loop_
_entity.id
_entity.type
_entity.pdbx_description
1 polymer ?
#
loop_
_entity_poly.entity_id
_entity_poly.type
_entity_poly.pdbx_seq_one_letter_code
_entity_poly.pdbx_strand_id
1 'polypeptide(L)'
;MEYFLQLFGDHSISWAVAVIGALIFLYLCYKKVEAYFSDKAIREKNKDEQIQDVIDQAKKYPAWHQQSVDIQRRFTGAIEDLRESQKETIQRLQSLEDEIQRRERNKLRDRLLQSYRYYTSMEKNPLKAWSEMEAEAFWKIFKDYEELKGNGYVHTEVQPAMNDLEVIPMHETARISELMQSRK
;
A
#
# COMPACT_ATOMS: atom_id res chain seq x y z
N MET A 1 -28.73 92.32 29.26
CA MET A 1 -29.58 92.03 30.44
C MET A 1 -30.99 92.59 30.27
N GLU A 2 -31.20 93.75 29.65
CA GLU A 2 -32.57 94.30 29.42
C GLU A 2 -33.34 93.59 28.30
N TYR A 3 -32.69 93.09 27.24
CA TYR A 3 -33.36 92.35 26.16
C TYR A 3 -33.86 90.94 26.56
N PHE A 4 -33.31 90.39 27.64
CA PHE A 4 -33.66 89.05 28.14
C PHE A 4 -34.94 89.07 28.99
N LEU A 5 -35.25 90.21 29.61
CA LEU A 5 -36.41 90.41 30.46
C LEU A 5 -37.68 90.79 29.67
N GLN A 6 -37.54 91.31 28.44
CA GLN A 6 -38.67 91.71 27.62
C GLN A 6 -39.30 90.54 26.83
N LEU A 7 -38.56 89.44 26.63
CA LEU A 7 -39.07 88.23 25.97
C LEU A 7 -39.83 87.28 26.92
N PHE A 8 -39.69 87.47 28.24
CA PHE A 8 -40.35 86.67 29.28
C PHE A 8 -41.34 87.53 30.08
N GLY A 9 -42.22 88.21 29.35
CA GLY A 9 -43.39 88.86 29.93
C GLY A 9 -44.35 87.83 30.54
N ASP A 10 -44.53 87.93 31.86
CA ASP A 10 -45.63 87.40 32.69
C ASP A 10 -45.59 85.95 33.21
N HIS A 11 -44.49 85.20 33.10
CA HIS A 11 -44.36 83.86 33.71
C HIS A 11 -43.08 83.66 34.53
N SER A 12 -43.25 83.17 35.77
CA SER A 12 -42.21 82.96 36.80
C SER A 12 -41.00 82.17 36.30
N ILE A 13 -39.80 82.51 36.79
CA ILE A 13 -38.50 81.87 36.49
C ILE A 13 -38.58 80.33 36.60
N SER A 14 -39.43 79.79 37.47
CA SER A 14 -39.68 78.35 37.61
C SER A 14 -40.24 77.67 36.36
N TRP A 15 -41.05 78.36 35.56
CA TRP A 15 -41.63 77.82 34.32
C TRP A 15 -40.57 77.74 33.22
N ALA A 16 -39.73 78.77 33.08
CA ALA A 16 -38.62 78.76 32.11
C ALA A 16 -37.63 77.62 32.39
N VAL A 17 -37.30 77.37 33.66
CA VAL A 17 -36.44 76.24 34.06
C VAL A 17 -37.10 74.89 33.76
N ALA A 18 -38.41 74.76 33.99
CA ALA A 18 -39.15 73.54 33.67
C ALA A 18 -39.21 73.25 32.16
N VAL A 19 -39.40 74.28 31.34
CA VAL A 19 -39.40 74.17 29.86
C VAL A 19 -38.03 73.75 29.36
N ILE A 20 -36.95 74.35 29.87
CA ILE A 20 -35.58 73.97 29.51
C ILE A 20 -35.30 72.52 29.93
N GLY A 21 -35.71 72.11 31.13
CA GLY A 21 -35.58 70.73 31.59
C GLY A 21 -36.35 69.73 30.70
N ALA A 22 -37.56 70.09 30.28
CA ALA A 22 -38.37 69.28 29.36
C ALA A 22 -37.73 69.16 27.97
N LEU A 23 -37.14 70.24 27.45
CA LEU A 23 -36.41 70.21 26.17
C LEU A 23 -35.16 69.34 26.24
N ILE A 24 -34.40 69.40 27.35
CA ILE A 24 -33.24 68.52 27.57
C ILE A 24 -33.68 67.07 27.68
N PHE A 25 -34.77 66.79 28.40
CA PHE A 25 -35.31 65.44 28.52
C PHE A 25 -35.77 64.89 27.16
N LEU A 26 -36.46 65.69 26.34
CA LEU A 26 -36.84 65.31 24.98
C LEU A 26 -35.62 65.03 24.09
N TYR A 27 -34.56 65.84 24.19
CA TYR A 27 -33.32 65.61 23.46
C TYR A 27 -32.62 64.30 23.89
N LEU A 28 -32.57 64.03 25.19
CA LEU A 28 -32.00 62.77 25.70
C LEU A 28 -32.82 61.55 25.29
N CYS A 29 -34.15 61.66 25.30
CA CYS A 29 -35.05 60.62 24.79
C CYS A 29 -34.83 60.37 23.30
N TYR A 30 -34.75 61.42 22.48
CA TYR A 30 -34.47 61.31 21.05
C TYR A 30 -33.14 60.60 20.80
N LYS A 31 -32.06 61.05 21.45
CA LYS A 31 -30.72 60.45 21.31
C LYS A 31 -30.68 58.98 21.71
N LYS A 32 -31.43 58.59 22.76
CA LYS A 32 -31.51 57.19 23.21
C LYS A 32 -32.30 56.30 22.25
N VAL A 33 -33.37 56.84 21.67
CA VAL A 33 -34.18 56.16 20.65
C VAL A 33 -33.36 55.98 19.36
N GLU A 34 -32.65 57.01 18.90
CA GLU A 34 -31.76 56.96 17.74
C GLU A 34 -30.63 55.94 17.92
N ALA A 35 -29.97 55.94 19.08
CA ALA A 35 -28.92 54.96 19.40
C ALA A 35 -29.45 53.52 19.41
N TYR A 36 -30.65 53.30 19.97
CA TYR A 36 -31.26 51.96 20.01
C TYR A 36 -31.65 51.46 18.62
N PHE A 37 -32.22 52.31 17.76
CA PHE A 37 -32.55 51.95 16.38
C PHE A 37 -31.30 51.73 15.54
N SER A 38 -30.25 52.54 15.71
CA SER A 38 -28.96 52.35 15.06
C SER A 38 -28.30 51.03 15.45
N ASP A 39 -28.20 50.74 16.76
CA ASP A 39 -27.62 49.49 17.25
C ASP A 39 -28.45 48.25 16.89
N LYS A 40 -29.78 48.39 16.76
CA LYS A 40 -30.64 47.29 16.31
C LYS A 40 -30.44 47.02 14.82
N ALA A 41 -30.39 48.06 13.98
CA ALA A 41 -30.14 47.94 12.55
C ALA A 41 -28.74 47.37 12.26
N ILE A 42 -27.72 47.79 13.01
CA ILE A 42 -26.36 47.23 12.91
C ILE A 42 -26.34 45.75 13.30
N ARG A 43 -27.05 45.37 14.38
CA ARG A 43 -27.14 43.96 14.80
C ARG A 43 -27.91 43.08 13.81
N GLU A 44 -28.98 43.58 13.21
CA GLU A 44 -29.71 42.87 12.15
C GLU A 44 -28.84 42.70 10.91
N LYS A 45 -28.17 43.77 10.45
CA LYS A 45 -27.24 43.70 9.31
C LYS A 45 -26.10 42.70 9.54
N ASN A 46 -25.48 42.73 10.72
CA ASN A 46 -24.39 41.79 11.05
C ASN A 46 -24.87 40.34 11.12
N LYS A 47 -26.10 40.10 11.59
CA LYS A 47 -26.70 38.76 11.58
C LYS A 47 -26.99 38.29 10.16
N ASP A 48 -27.54 39.16 9.31
CA ASP A 48 -27.82 38.85 7.92
C ASP A 48 -26.53 38.55 7.14
N GLU A 49 -25.45 39.30 7.37
CA GLU A 49 -24.13 39.02 6.79
C GLU A 49 -23.58 37.66 7.24
N GLN A 50 -23.67 37.32 8.53
CA GLN A 50 -23.27 36.00 9.03
C GLN A 50 -24.11 34.86 8.44
N ILE A 51 -25.42 35.07 8.31
CA ILE A 51 -26.32 34.09 7.70
C ILE A 51 -25.99 33.90 6.22
N GLN A 52 -25.69 34.98 5.49
CA GLN A 52 -25.28 34.90 4.09
C GLN A 52 -23.93 34.18 3.94
N ASP A 53 -22.95 34.43 4.81
CA ASP A 53 -21.67 33.72 4.78
C ASP A 53 -21.86 32.21 5.02
N VAL A 54 -22.69 31.83 6.00
CA VAL A 54 -23.04 30.42 6.24
C VAL A 54 -23.74 29.80 5.03
N ILE A 55 -24.67 30.52 4.41
CA ILE A 55 -25.35 30.08 3.18
C ILE A 55 -24.36 29.91 2.03
N ASP A 56 -23.41 30.82 1.87
CA ASP A 56 -22.42 30.76 0.80
C ASP A 56 -21.39 29.65 1.02
N GLN A 57 -21.07 29.32 2.27
CA GLN A 57 -20.31 28.11 2.61
C GLN A 57 -21.12 26.84 2.30
N ALA A 58 -22.40 26.81 2.68
CA ALA A 58 -23.28 25.66 2.39
C ALA A 58 -23.48 25.45 0.88
N LYS A 59 -23.53 26.53 0.07
CA LYS A 59 -23.59 26.43 -1.40
C LYS A 59 -22.35 25.78 -2.02
N LYS A 60 -21.19 25.84 -1.35
CA LYS A 60 -19.95 25.18 -1.82
C LYS A 60 -19.93 23.68 -1.50
N TYR A 61 -20.74 23.23 -0.53
CA TYR A 61 -20.77 21.83 -0.09
C TYR A 61 -21.07 20.83 -1.22
N PRO A 62 -22.07 21.03 -2.09
CA PRO A 62 -22.32 20.11 -3.22
C PRO A 62 -21.12 19.97 -4.15
N ALA A 63 -20.41 21.06 -4.42
CA ALA A 63 -19.22 21.04 -5.28
C ALA A 63 -18.07 20.25 -4.66
N TRP A 64 -17.79 20.45 -3.36
CA TRP A 64 -16.79 19.67 -2.63
C TRP A 64 -17.17 18.20 -2.49
N HIS A 65 -18.45 17.91 -2.29
CA HIS A 65 -18.96 16.55 -2.23
C HIS A 65 -18.75 15.85 -3.57
N GLN A 66 -19.12 16.49 -4.69
CA GLN A 66 -18.92 15.93 -6.02
C GLN A 66 -17.43 15.71 -6.32
N GLN A 67 -16.57 16.69 -6.00
CA GLN A 67 -15.12 16.54 -6.15
C GLN A 67 -14.59 15.35 -5.35
N SER A 68 -15.07 15.17 -4.12
CA SER A 68 -14.66 14.06 -3.26
C SER A 68 -15.10 12.71 -3.86
N VAL A 69 -16.32 12.62 -4.37
CA VAL A 69 -16.85 11.43 -5.06
C VAL A 69 -16.03 11.12 -6.31
N ASP A 70 -15.69 12.12 -7.11
CA ASP A 70 -14.90 11.94 -8.33
C ASP A 70 -13.48 11.46 -8.02
N ILE A 71 -12.86 12.01 -6.97
CA ILE A 71 -11.55 11.57 -6.47
C ILE A 71 -11.64 10.11 -5.99
N GLN A 72 -12.67 9.76 -5.22
CA GLN A 72 -12.89 8.38 -4.76
C GLN A 72 -13.06 7.42 -5.92
N ARG A 73 -13.83 7.78 -6.95
CA ARG A 73 -14.01 6.96 -8.16
C ARG A 73 -12.69 6.75 -8.89
N ARG A 74 -11.89 7.80 -9.07
CA ARG A 74 -10.57 7.70 -9.73
C ARG A 74 -9.62 6.79 -8.95
N PHE A 75 -9.55 6.95 -7.62
CA PHE A 75 -8.71 6.08 -6.80
C PHE A 75 -9.20 4.64 -6.81
N THR A 76 -10.52 4.42 -6.73
CA THR A 76 -11.09 3.07 -6.78
C THR A 76 -10.76 2.40 -8.11
N GLY A 77 -10.95 3.09 -9.24
CA GLY A 77 -10.57 2.57 -10.56
C GLY A 77 -9.07 2.27 -10.67
N ALA A 78 -8.21 3.18 -10.21
CA ALA A 78 -6.76 2.94 -10.23
C ALA A 78 -6.34 1.74 -9.35
N ILE A 79 -7.02 1.52 -8.22
CA ILE A 79 -6.78 0.36 -7.36
C ILE A 79 -7.25 -0.93 -8.04
N GLU A 80 -8.40 -0.91 -8.72
CA GLU A 80 -8.91 -2.06 -9.47
C GLU A 80 -7.98 -2.43 -10.64
N ASP A 81 -7.55 -1.45 -11.43
CA ASP A 81 -6.60 -1.64 -12.52
C ASP A 81 -5.26 -2.20 -12.01
N LEU A 82 -4.75 -1.65 -10.90
CA LEU A 82 -3.53 -2.14 -10.26
C LEU A 82 -3.72 -3.57 -9.77
N ARG A 83 -4.87 -3.90 -9.18
CA ARG A 83 -5.17 -5.25 -8.70
C ARG A 83 -5.19 -6.26 -9.84
N GLU A 84 -5.79 -5.91 -10.98
CA GLU A 84 -5.84 -6.81 -12.13
C GLU A 84 -4.44 -6.99 -12.74
N SER A 85 -3.66 -5.91 -12.87
CA SER A 85 -2.27 -5.98 -13.33
C SER A 85 -1.38 -6.82 -12.41
N GLN A 86 -1.54 -6.68 -11.09
CA GLN A 86 -0.83 -7.52 -10.11
C GLN A 86 -1.22 -8.99 -10.24
N LYS A 87 -2.52 -9.28 -10.40
CA LYS A 87 -3.01 -10.65 -10.60
C LYS A 87 -2.45 -11.28 -11.87
N GLU A 88 -2.43 -10.56 -13.00
CA GLU A 88 -1.78 -11.04 -14.23
C GLU A 88 -0.28 -11.29 -14.03
N THR A 89 0.40 -10.39 -13.32
CA THR A 89 1.84 -10.51 -13.05
C THR A 89 2.13 -11.74 -12.19
N ILE A 90 1.33 -11.98 -11.14
CA ILE A 90 1.45 -13.17 -10.29
C ILE A 90 1.22 -14.44 -11.10
N GLN A 91 0.21 -14.49 -11.97
CA GLN A 91 -0.06 -15.63 -12.83
C GLN A 91 1.12 -15.91 -13.79
N ARG A 92 1.68 -14.86 -14.39
CA ARG A 92 2.87 -14.99 -15.24
C ARG A 92 4.07 -15.50 -14.45
N LEU A 93 4.31 -14.97 -13.25
CA LEU A 93 5.40 -15.43 -12.37
C LEU A 93 5.25 -16.91 -12.01
N GLN A 94 4.05 -17.35 -11.60
CA GLN A 94 3.77 -18.76 -11.31
C GLN A 94 4.05 -19.65 -12.53
N SER A 95 3.61 -19.23 -13.72
CA SER A 95 3.89 -19.99 -14.95
C SER A 95 5.39 -20.08 -15.28
N LEU A 96 6.15 -19.00 -15.03
CA LEU A 96 7.59 -18.96 -15.24
C LEU A 96 8.33 -19.83 -14.21
N GLU A 97 7.91 -19.81 -12.95
CA GLU A 97 8.44 -20.67 -11.90
C GLU A 97 8.21 -22.16 -12.24
N ASP A 98 7.01 -22.53 -12.67
CA ASP A 98 6.69 -23.89 -13.10
C ASP A 98 7.54 -24.32 -14.31
N GLU A 99 7.75 -23.43 -15.28
CA GLU A 99 8.64 -23.68 -16.41
C GLU A 99 10.09 -23.86 -15.98
N ILE A 100 10.60 -23.01 -15.10
CA ILE A 100 11.97 -23.10 -14.57
C ILE A 100 12.14 -24.41 -13.82
N GLN A 101 11.24 -24.74 -12.90
CA GLN A 101 11.27 -26.00 -12.15
C GLN A 101 11.24 -27.22 -13.10
N ARG A 102 10.39 -27.18 -14.13
CA ARG A 102 10.34 -28.24 -15.15
C ARG A 102 11.65 -28.36 -15.92
N ARG A 103 12.25 -27.25 -16.33
CA ARG A 103 13.53 -27.23 -17.06
C ARG A 103 14.67 -27.74 -16.19
N GLU A 104 14.76 -27.28 -14.94
CA GLU A 104 15.78 -27.75 -13.98
C GLU A 104 15.62 -29.24 -13.68
N ARG A 105 14.40 -29.71 -13.42
CA ARG A 105 14.12 -31.16 -13.26
C ARG A 105 14.59 -31.97 -14.48
N ASN A 106 14.38 -31.46 -15.70
CA ASN A 106 14.82 -32.14 -16.91
C ASN A 106 16.35 -32.15 -17.06
N LYS A 107 17.04 -31.07 -16.69
CA LYS A 107 18.51 -31.02 -16.67
C LYS A 107 19.09 -32.00 -15.65
N LEU A 108 18.52 -32.04 -14.44
CA LEU A 108 18.92 -33.00 -13.41
C LEU A 108 18.67 -34.43 -13.88
N ARG A 109 17.51 -34.72 -14.48
CA ARG A 109 17.21 -36.02 -15.08
C ARG A 109 18.26 -36.43 -16.11
N ASP A 110 18.62 -35.53 -17.03
CA ASP A 110 19.61 -35.82 -18.06
C ASP A 110 20.98 -36.11 -17.43
N ARG A 111 21.41 -35.30 -16.46
CA ARG A 111 22.66 -35.52 -15.72
C ARG A 111 22.68 -36.87 -14.98
N LEU A 112 21.59 -37.22 -14.29
CA LEU A 112 21.45 -38.51 -13.62
C LEU A 112 21.52 -39.68 -14.62
N LEU A 113 20.89 -39.55 -15.79
CA LEU A 113 20.96 -40.56 -16.84
C LEU A 113 22.36 -40.70 -17.44
N GLN A 114 23.10 -39.60 -17.60
CA GLN A 114 24.48 -39.63 -18.05
C GLN A 114 25.38 -40.35 -17.05
N SER A 115 25.27 -40.00 -15.75
CA SER A 115 26.00 -40.68 -14.68
C SER A 115 25.65 -42.16 -14.62
N TYR A 116 24.36 -42.50 -14.68
CA TYR A 116 23.90 -43.88 -14.75
C TYR A 116 24.56 -44.66 -15.89
N ARG A 117 24.52 -44.13 -17.11
CA ARG A 117 25.14 -44.77 -18.29
C ARG A 117 26.64 -44.96 -18.14
N TYR A 118 27.33 -44.03 -17.46
CA TYR A 118 28.76 -44.14 -17.20
C TYR A 118 29.07 -45.23 -16.17
N TYR A 119 28.47 -45.15 -14.99
CA TYR A 119 28.82 -46.02 -13.86
C TYR A 119 28.32 -47.45 -14.00
N THR A 120 27.25 -47.68 -14.75
CA THR A 120 26.71 -49.04 -15.00
C THR A 120 27.28 -49.70 -16.25
N SER A 121 28.02 -48.96 -17.09
CA SER A 121 28.67 -49.53 -18.27
C SER A 121 29.88 -50.37 -17.88
N MET A 122 29.88 -51.64 -18.29
CA MET A 122 31.01 -52.55 -18.11
C MET A 122 32.27 -52.11 -18.85
N GLU A 123 32.13 -51.31 -19.91
CA GLU A 123 33.26 -50.81 -20.69
C GLU A 123 33.96 -49.64 -19.98
N LYS A 124 33.18 -48.74 -19.38
CA LYS A 124 33.70 -47.52 -18.74
C LYS A 124 33.99 -47.72 -17.26
N ASN A 125 33.23 -48.57 -16.58
CA ASN A 125 33.39 -48.90 -15.17
C ASN A 125 33.34 -50.43 -14.97
N PRO A 126 34.42 -51.16 -15.33
CA PRO A 126 34.44 -52.62 -15.24
C PRO A 126 34.23 -53.16 -13.82
N LEU A 127 34.69 -52.40 -12.82
CA LEU A 127 34.59 -52.76 -11.41
C LEU A 127 33.19 -52.50 -10.83
N LYS A 128 32.28 -51.83 -11.56
CA LYS A 128 30.96 -51.41 -11.06
C LYS A 128 31.02 -50.77 -9.67
N ALA A 129 32.06 -49.98 -9.45
CA ALA A 129 32.30 -49.30 -8.20
C ALA A 129 32.41 -47.79 -8.43
N TRP A 130 32.26 -47.01 -7.36
CA TRP A 130 32.44 -45.57 -7.35
C TRP A 130 32.99 -45.11 -6.01
N SER A 131 33.70 -43.98 -6.03
CA SER A 131 34.21 -43.41 -4.78
C SER A 131 33.05 -42.84 -3.94
N GLU A 132 33.25 -42.79 -2.63
CA GLU A 132 32.33 -42.16 -1.69
C GLU A 132 31.96 -40.72 -2.10
N MET A 133 32.93 -39.95 -2.59
CA MET A 133 32.69 -38.58 -3.11
C MET A 133 31.77 -38.56 -4.34
N GLU A 134 31.93 -39.50 -5.27
CA GLU A 134 31.07 -39.61 -6.46
C GLU A 134 29.64 -40.03 -6.09
N ALA A 135 29.52 -40.98 -5.16
CA ALA A 135 28.24 -41.44 -4.65
C ALA A 135 27.51 -40.28 -3.95
N GLU A 136 28.17 -39.53 -3.07
CA GLU A 136 27.59 -38.36 -2.39
C GLU A 136 27.11 -37.32 -3.40
N ALA A 137 27.94 -36.97 -4.39
CA ALA A 137 27.60 -35.99 -5.41
C ALA A 137 26.38 -36.44 -6.24
N PHE A 138 26.30 -37.72 -6.60
CA PHE A 138 25.16 -38.28 -7.33
C PHE A 138 23.89 -38.22 -6.49
N TRP A 139 23.93 -38.69 -5.25
CA TRP A 139 22.75 -38.72 -4.38
C TRP A 139 22.23 -37.33 -4.02
N LYS A 140 23.11 -36.33 -3.94
CA LYS A 140 22.70 -34.94 -3.78
C LYS A 140 21.89 -34.44 -4.99
N ILE A 141 22.38 -34.69 -6.21
CA ILE A 141 21.66 -34.35 -7.45
C ILE A 141 20.33 -35.10 -7.55
N PHE A 142 20.32 -36.38 -7.14
CA PHE A 142 19.12 -37.19 -7.10
C PHE A 142 18.08 -36.62 -6.14
N LYS A 143 18.51 -36.20 -4.95
CA LYS A 143 17.64 -35.56 -3.97
C LYS A 143 17.06 -34.24 -4.50
N ASP A 144 17.88 -33.39 -5.11
CA ASP A 144 17.40 -32.14 -5.74
C ASP A 144 16.35 -32.43 -6.83
N TYR A 145 16.53 -33.54 -7.57
CA TYR A 145 15.56 -34.01 -8.56
C TYR A 145 14.24 -34.46 -7.92
N GLU A 146 14.29 -35.21 -6.82
CA GLU A 146 13.11 -35.61 -6.04
C GLU A 146 12.35 -34.41 -5.46
N GLU A 147 13.09 -33.43 -4.91
CA GLU A 147 12.52 -32.20 -4.36
C GLU A 147 11.73 -31.41 -5.43
N LEU A 148 12.16 -31.47 -6.69
CA LEU A 148 11.43 -30.93 -7.84
C LEU A 148 10.34 -31.86 -8.39
N LYS A 149 9.87 -32.81 -7.58
CA LYS A 149 8.87 -33.85 -7.90
C LYS A 149 9.29 -34.72 -9.09
N GLY A 150 10.59 -34.97 -9.21
CA GLY A 150 11.17 -35.93 -10.14
C GLY A 150 10.66 -37.34 -9.88
N ASN A 151 10.29 -38.06 -10.94
CA ASN A 151 9.83 -39.45 -10.87
C ASN A 151 10.02 -40.18 -12.22
N GLY A 152 9.73 -41.49 -12.25
CA GLY A 152 9.72 -42.33 -13.44
C GLY A 152 10.95 -43.22 -13.52
N TYR A 153 11.53 -43.35 -14.71
CA TYR A 153 12.69 -44.23 -14.99
C TYR A 153 13.86 -44.03 -14.02
N VAL A 154 14.04 -42.80 -13.51
CA VAL A 154 15.09 -42.47 -12.55
C VAL A 154 14.90 -43.22 -11.22
N HIS A 155 13.66 -43.39 -10.75
CA HIS A 155 13.38 -44.16 -9.54
C HIS A 155 13.27 -45.66 -9.77
N THR A 156 12.75 -46.06 -10.92
CA THR A 156 12.48 -47.49 -11.16
C THR A 156 13.72 -48.26 -11.60
N GLU A 157 14.65 -47.60 -12.31
CA GLU A 157 15.79 -48.28 -12.97
C GLU A 157 17.13 -47.67 -12.55
N VAL A 158 17.24 -46.34 -12.57
CA VAL A 158 18.52 -45.68 -12.20
C VAL A 158 18.82 -45.85 -10.71
N GLN A 159 17.87 -45.54 -9.83
CA GLN A 159 18.11 -45.62 -8.39
C GLN A 159 18.54 -47.02 -7.92
N PRO A 160 17.85 -48.12 -8.28
CA PRO A 160 18.29 -49.47 -7.91
C PRO A 160 19.68 -49.80 -8.47
N ALA A 161 19.92 -49.55 -9.75
CA ALA A 161 21.19 -49.89 -10.37
C ALA A 161 22.37 -49.09 -9.81
N MET A 162 22.14 -47.86 -9.33
CA MET A 162 23.15 -47.05 -8.68
C MET A 162 23.38 -47.47 -7.22
N ASN A 163 22.36 -48.00 -6.53
CA ASN A 163 22.50 -48.60 -5.21
C ASN A 163 23.33 -49.90 -5.24
N ASP A 164 23.31 -50.62 -6.36
CA ASP A 164 24.07 -51.87 -6.54
C ASP A 164 25.59 -51.63 -6.73
N LEU A 165 26.02 -50.38 -6.95
CA LEU A 165 27.43 -50.04 -7.14
C LEU A 165 28.20 -50.08 -5.81
N GLU A 166 29.39 -50.67 -5.82
CA GLU A 166 30.24 -50.70 -4.63
C GLU A 166 30.82 -49.31 -4.34
N VAL A 167 30.60 -48.80 -3.13
CA VAL A 167 31.16 -47.53 -2.66
C VAL A 167 32.54 -47.76 -2.05
N ILE A 168 33.58 -47.18 -2.65
CA ILE A 168 34.96 -47.23 -2.14
C ILE A 168 35.20 -46.00 -1.24
N PRO A 169 35.49 -46.18 0.06
CA PRO A 169 35.75 -45.08 0.99
C PRO A 169 36.97 -44.24 0.60
N MET A 170 36.93 -42.92 0.84
CA MET A 170 38.02 -42.00 0.41
C MET A 170 39.39 -42.30 1.02
N HIS A 171 39.44 -42.99 2.17
CA HIS A 171 40.68 -43.33 2.86
C HIS A 171 41.40 -44.56 2.26
N GLU A 172 40.73 -45.36 1.43
CA GLU A 172 41.29 -46.54 0.76
C GLU A 172 41.99 -46.15 -0.56
N THR A 173 43.08 -45.38 -0.45
CA THR A 173 43.76 -44.76 -1.60
C THR A 173 44.22 -45.75 -2.68
N ALA A 174 44.63 -46.96 -2.29
CA ALA A 174 45.04 -48.01 -3.24
C ALA A 174 43.86 -48.46 -4.12
N ARG A 175 42.69 -48.70 -3.52
CA ARG A 175 41.48 -49.13 -4.24
C ARG A 175 40.91 -48.01 -5.10
N ILE A 176 41.02 -46.76 -4.66
CA ILE A 176 40.64 -45.60 -5.47
C ILE A 176 41.57 -45.48 -6.70
N SER A 177 42.88 -45.66 -6.51
CA SER A 177 43.82 -45.65 -7.64
C SER A 177 43.52 -46.75 -8.65
N GLU A 178 43.24 -47.97 -8.18
CA GLU A 178 42.84 -49.09 -9.03
C GLU A 178 41.54 -48.80 -9.78
N LEU A 179 40.53 -48.24 -9.09
CA LEU A 179 39.28 -47.81 -9.69
C LEU A 179 39.51 -46.80 -10.82
N MET A 180 40.29 -45.76 -10.56
CA MET A 180 40.57 -44.72 -11.55
C MET A 180 41.38 -45.24 -12.74
N GLN A 181 42.29 -46.20 -12.53
CA GLN A 181 43.04 -46.84 -13.61
C GLN A 181 42.19 -47.81 -14.44
N SER A 182 41.19 -48.45 -13.82
CA SER A 182 40.29 -49.39 -14.50
C SER A 182 39.32 -48.71 -15.46
N ARG A 183 39.06 -47.41 -15.24
CA ARG A 183 38.07 -46.64 -15.99
C ARG A 183 38.67 -46.03 -17.26
N LYS A 184 37.88 -46.01 -18.33
CA LYS A 184 38.23 -45.42 -19.64
C LYS A 184 37.32 -44.25 -20.01
#